data_AF-A0A8T4WCI4-F1
#
_entry.id   AF-A0A8T4WCI4-F1
#
_cell.length_a   1.000
_cell.length_b   1.000
_cell.length_c   1.000
_cell.angle_alpha   90.00
_cell.angle_beta   90.00
_cell.angle_gamma   90.00
#
_symmetry.space_group_name_H-M   'P 1'
#
loop_
_entity.id
_entity.type
_entity.pdbx_description
1 polymer ?
#
loop_
_entity_poly.entity_id
_entity_poly.type
_entity_poly.pdbx_seq_one_letter_code
_entity_poly.pdbx_strand_id
1 'polypeptide(L)'
;MQFPDSFGDLLSSPVFIISLVLVLVVVVLYFAKKKMVGPADRSPIQKVRHMHSAIKKGNQPDIPVTRSRQDIISELFESKMNKIGLEPASEAGFIPVSTGDFADYMIEHGVDPDTMRAILDDLPTLKREEMFDVVEAATEMRDVDFTNREVEEAKELALNEWKRQHRK
;
A
#
# COMPACT_ATOMS: atom_id res chain seq x y z
N MET A 1 -6.67 76.22 -23.13
CA MET A 1 -6.77 74.78 -23.43
C MET A 1 -7.66 74.17 -22.35
N GLN A 2 -8.97 74.10 -22.59
CA GLN A 2 -9.92 73.46 -21.67
C GLN A 2 -9.96 71.98 -22.03
N PHE A 3 -9.57 71.11 -21.10
CA PHE A 3 -9.80 69.67 -21.21
C PHE A 3 -11.32 69.44 -21.18
N PRO A 4 -11.88 68.65 -22.09
CA PRO A 4 -13.32 68.51 -22.16
C PRO A 4 -13.84 67.67 -20.98
N ASP A 5 -14.93 68.13 -20.35
CA ASP A 5 -15.70 67.48 -19.28
C ASP A 5 -16.27 66.09 -19.66
N SER A 6 -15.97 65.61 -20.87
CA SER A 6 -16.42 64.35 -21.46
C SER A 6 -16.04 63.11 -20.65
N PHE A 7 -15.04 63.20 -19.78
CA PHE A 7 -14.62 62.06 -18.97
C PHE A 7 -15.61 61.75 -17.83
N GLY A 8 -16.24 62.79 -17.26
CA GLY A 8 -17.26 62.63 -16.21
C GLY A 8 -18.57 62.03 -16.73
N ASP A 9 -18.97 62.44 -17.93
CA ASP A 9 -20.17 61.94 -18.59
C ASP A 9 -20.01 60.47 -19.05
N LEU A 10 -18.79 60.08 -19.44
CA LEU A 10 -18.50 58.70 -19.83
C LEU A 10 -18.58 57.73 -18.63
N LEU A 11 -18.12 58.16 -17.45
CA LEU A 11 -18.20 57.37 -16.21
C LEU A 11 -19.64 57.24 -15.68
N SER A 12 -20.49 58.22 -15.98
CA SER A 12 -21.90 58.27 -15.56
C SER A 12 -22.86 57.61 -16.56
N SER A 13 -22.35 57.23 -17.74
CA SER A 13 -23.15 56.56 -18.76
C SER A 13 -23.62 55.18 -18.26
N PRO A 14 -24.93 54.88 -18.32
CA PRO A 14 -25.45 53.59 -17.88
C PRO A 14 -24.84 52.42 -18.67
N VAL A 15 -24.44 52.64 -19.93
CA VAL A 15 -23.78 51.63 -20.76
C VAL A 15 -22.38 51.30 -20.23
N PHE A 16 -21.64 52.31 -19.76
CA PHE A 16 -20.29 52.12 -19.21
C PHE A 16 -20.36 51.35 -17.89
N ILE A 17 -21.30 51.71 -17.00
CA ILE A 17 -21.54 51.02 -15.73
C ILE A 17 -21.90 49.55 -15.97
N ILE A 18 -22.80 49.26 -16.92
CA ILE A 18 -23.18 47.89 -17.27
C ILE A 18 -21.96 47.10 -17.79
N SER A 19 -21.13 47.69 -18.67
CA SER A 19 -19.93 47.02 -19.17
C SER A 19 -18.92 46.73 -18.06
N LEU A 20 -18.75 47.65 -17.11
CA LEU A 20 -17.79 47.53 -16.02
C LEU A 20 -18.22 46.43 -15.04
N VAL A 21 -19.52 46.38 -14.71
CA VAL A 21 -20.09 45.30 -13.91
C VAL A 21 -19.90 43.95 -14.61
N LEU A 22 -20.12 43.88 -15.94
CA LEU A 22 -19.98 42.65 -16.70
C LEU A 22 -18.52 42.15 -16.72
N VAL A 23 -17.56 43.06 -16.90
CA VAL A 23 -16.12 42.74 -16.79
C VAL A 23 -15.79 42.24 -15.37
N LEU A 24 -16.31 42.90 -14.34
CA LEU A 24 -16.07 42.53 -12.95
C LEU A 24 -16.65 41.14 -12.64
N VAL A 25 -17.85 40.81 -13.14
CA VAL A 25 -18.45 39.47 -13.04
C VAL A 25 -17.58 38.42 -13.73
N VAL A 26 -17.10 38.69 -14.94
CA VAL A 26 -16.20 37.75 -15.66
C VAL A 26 -14.90 37.52 -14.89
N VAL A 27 -14.32 38.58 -14.33
CA VAL A 27 -13.10 38.49 -13.50
C VAL A 27 -13.35 37.67 -12.24
N VAL A 28 -14.46 37.93 -11.53
CA VAL A 28 -14.83 37.17 -10.33
C VAL A 28 -15.07 35.70 -10.66
N LEU A 29 -15.80 35.39 -11.75
CA LEU A 29 -16.03 34.02 -12.20
C LEU A 29 -14.72 33.32 -12.61
N TYR A 30 -13.79 34.04 -13.26
CA TYR A 30 -12.48 33.52 -13.61
C TYR A 30 -11.65 33.15 -12.37
N PHE A 31 -11.62 34.03 -11.36
CA PHE A 31 -10.91 33.76 -10.11
C PHE A 31 -11.60 32.69 -9.25
N ALA A 32 -12.93 32.62 -9.25
CA ALA A 32 -13.69 31.59 -8.58
C ALA A 32 -13.40 30.19 -9.17
N LYS A 33 -13.37 30.08 -10.51
CA LYS A 33 -12.98 28.82 -11.19
C LYS A 33 -11.54 28.41 -10.88
N LYS A 34 -10.61 29.36 -10.77
CA LYS A 34 -9.20 29.05 -10.49
C LYS A 34 -8.95 28.50 -9.07
N LYS A 35 -9.83 28.78 -8.11
CA LYS A 35 -9.70 28.32 -6.72
C LYS A 35 -10.30 26.93 -6.44
N MET A 36 -10.95 26.29 -7.42
CA MET A 36 -11.56 24.96 -7.25
C MET A 36 -10.63 23.79 -7.64
N VAL A 37 -9.31 24.00 -7.62
CA VAL A 37 -8.38 22.87 -7.54
C VAL A 37 -8.32 22.48 -6.07
N GLY A 38 -9.17 21.52 -5.69
CA GLY A 38 -9.13 20.86 -4.38
C GLY A 38 -7.73 20.32 -4.07
N PRO A 39 -7.46 19.85 -2.84
CA PRO A 39 -6.12 19.42 -2.44
C PRO A 39 -5.62 18.40 -3.47
N ALA A 40 -4.70 18.87 -4.32
CA ALA A 40 -4.13 18.05 -5.37
C ALA A 40 -3.56 16.83 -4.67
N ASP A 41 -4.00 15.65 -5.08
CA ASP A 41 -3.42 14.40 -4.60
C ASP A 41 -1.95 14.41 -5.06
N ARG A 42 -1.09 14.95 -4.18
CA ARG A 42 0.30 15.26 -4.50
C ARG A 42 0.95 13.93 -4.81
N SER A 43 1.66 13.86 -5.93
CA SER A 43 2.40 12.65 -6.28
C SER A 43 3.32 12.24 -5.12
N PRO A 44 3.58 10.94 -4.92
CA PRO A 44 4.39 10.46 -3.80
C PRO A 44 5.73 11.20 -3.66
N ILE A 45 6.34 11.55 -4.80
CA ILE A 45 7.59 12.30 -4.88
C ILE A 45 7.46 13.71 -4.29
N GLN A 46 6.33 14.39 -4.53
CA GLN A 46 6.08 15.73 -3.98
C GLN A 46 5.83 15.68 -2.47
N LYS A 47 5.20 14.63 -1.95
CA LYS A 47 5.03 14.41 -0.51
C LYS A 47 6.41 14.26 0.16
N VAL A 48 7.30 13.44 -0.40
CA VAL A 48 8.68 13.27 0.11
C VAL A 48 9.47 14.57 0.12
N ARG A 49 9.42 15.35 -0.97
CA ARG A 49 10.12 16.65 -1.05
C ARG A 49 9.61 17.65 -0.01
N HIS A 50 8.30 17.63 0.28
CA HIS A 50 7.71 18.48 1.30
C HIS A 50 8.11 18.05 2.71
N MET A 51 8.18 16.74 2.99
CA MET A 51 8.69 16.22 4.27
C MET A 51 10.15 16.65 4.49
N HIS A 52 11.01 16.51 3.48
CA HIS A 52 12.41 16.95 3.58
C HIS A 52 12.54 18.46 3.84
N SER A 53 11.66 19.26 3.24
CA SER A 53 11.61 20.71 3.46
C SER A 53 11.09 21.08 4.87
N ALA A 54 10.10 20.35 5.38
CA ALA A 54 9.56 20.53 6.73
C ALA A 54 10.61 20.18 7.80
N ILE A 55 11.32 19.06 7.63
CA ILE A 55 12.43 18.63 8.49
C ILE A 55 13.53 19.71 8.51
N LYS A 56 13.93 20.22 7.33
CA LYS A 56 14.96 21.27 7.23
C LYS A 56 14.57 22.60 7.89
N LYS A 57 13.26 22.87 8.02
CA LYS A 57 12.71 24.08 8.66
C LYS A 57 12.40 23.88 10.15
N GLY A 58 12.69 22.71 10.73
CA GLY A 58 12.43 22.42 12.14
C GLY A 58 10.95 22.14 12.47
N ASN A 59 10.09 21.97 11.46
CA ASN A 59 8.70 21.59 11.66
C ASN A 59 8.56 20.07 11.66
N GLN A 60 7.69 19.53 12.49
CA GLN A 60 7.37 18.10 12.44
C GLN A 60 6.69 17.79 11.09
N PRO A 61 7.30 16.95 10.24
CA PRO A 61 6.67 16.54 8.99
C PRO A 61 5.40 15.74 9.30
N ASP A 62 4.36 15.97 8.50
CA ASP A 62 3.16 15.12 8.49
C ASP A 62 3.57 13.76 7.91
N ILE A 63 3.87 12.81 8.80
CA ILE A 63 4.29 11.46 8.43
C ILE A 63 3.02 10.73 8.01
N PRO A 64 2.90 10.27 6.75
CA PRO A 64 1.75 9.48 6.36
C PRO A 64 1.71 8.23 7.25
N VAL A 65 0.55 7.95 7.86
CA VAL A 65 0.34 6.74 8.65
C VAL A 65 0.61 5.55 7.74
N THR A 66 1.79 4.96 7.87
CA THR A 66 2.16 3.77 7.11
C THR A 66 1.40 2.61 7.71
N ARG A 67 0.35 2.18 7.00
CA ARG A 67 -0.36 0.93 7.32
C ARG A 67 0.64 -0.23 7.32
N SER A 68 0.50 -1.14 8.28
CA SER A 68 1.29 -2.36 8.31
C SER A 68 1.08 -3.16 7.02
N ARG A 69 2.06 -3.94 6.59
CA ARG A 69 1.88 -4.89 5.48
C ARG A 69 0.67 -5.80 5.73
N GLN A 70 0.46 -6.18 7.00
CA GLN A 70 -0.67 -7.00 7.42
C GLN A 70 -2.01 -6.28 7.22
N ASP A 71 -2.08 -4.97 7.50
CA ASP A 71 -3.29 -4.17 7.31
C ASP A 71 -3.66 -4.07 5.83
N ILE A 72 -2.65 -3.87 4.96
CA ILE A 72 -2.84 -3.79 3.52
C ILE A 72 -3.33 -5.13 2.97
N ILE A 73 -2.74 -6.24 3.42
CA ILE A 73 -3.14 -7.59 3.03
C ILE A 73 -4.57 -7.87 3.50
N SER A 74 -4.92 -7.45 4.71
CA SER A 74 -6.25 -7.66 5.29
C SER A 74 -7.32 -6.92 4.52
N GLU A 75 -7.10 -5.64 4.22
CA GLU A 75 -8.01 -4.84 3.41
C GLU A 75 -8.19 -5.42 2.00
N LEU A 76 -7.11 -5.96 1.41
CA LEU A 76 -7.17 -6.58 0.08
C LEU A 76 -7.96 -7.90 0.09
N PHE A 77 -7.82 -8.69 1.15
CA PHE A 77 -8.55 -9.94 1.34
C PHE A 77 -10.04 -9.67 1.58
N GLU A 78 -10.38 -8.77 2.49
CA GLU A 78 -11.77 -8.34 2.74
C GLU A 78 -12.42 -7.82 1.47
N SER A 79 -11.71 -6.99 0.69
CA SER A 79 -12.20 -6.48 -0.58
C SER A 79 -12.49 -7.59 -1.59
N LYS A 80 -11.65 -8.63 -1.66
CA LYS A 80 -11.84 -9.76 -2.57
C LYS A 80 -12.96 -10.70 -2.11
N MET A 81 -13.07 -10.97 -0.81
CA MET A 81 -14.14 -11.79 -0.22
C MET A 81 -15.50 -11.15 -0.41
N ASN A 82 -15.61 -9.84 -0.15
CA ASN A 82 -16.85 -9.09 -0.40
C ASN A 82 -17.25 -9.10 -1.89
N LYS A 83 -16.29 -9.07 -2.81
CA LYS A 83 -16.57 -9.15 -4.26
C LYS A 83 -17.17 -10.49 -4.69
N ILE A 84 -16.89 -11.57 -3.96
CA ILE A 84 -17.46 -12.91 -4.20
C ILE A 84 -18.63 -13.22 -3.26
N GLY A 85 -19.11 -12.25 -2.49
CA GLY A 85 -20.27 -12.36 -1.60
C GLY A 85 -20.02 -13.18 -0.34
N LEU A 86 -18.76 -13.34 0.07
CA LEU A 86 -18.39 -14.05 1.29
C LEU A 86 -17.98 -13.07 2.38
N GLU A 87 -18.43 -13.33 3.61
CA GLU A 87 -18.09 -12.54 4.78
C GLU A 87 -16.82 -13.13 5.43
N PRO A 88 -15.74 -12.35 5.61
CA PRO A 88 -14.53 -12.84 6.25
C PRO A 88 -14.81 -13.11 7.74
N ALA A 89 -14.41 -14.28 8.24
CA ALA A 89 -14.60 -14.66 9.64
C ALA A 89 -13.80 -13.70 10.55
N SER A 90 -14.50 -12.91 11.37
CA SER A 90 -13.90 -11.88 12.24
C SER A 90 -13.19 -12.44 13.49
N GLU A 91 -13.22 -13.75 13.70
CA GLU A 91 -12.72 -14.38 14.94
C GLU A 91 -11.20 -14.63 14.94
N ALA A 92 -10.55 -14.65 13.77
CA ALA A 92 -9.10 -14.75 13.67
C ALA A 92 -8.56 -13.41 13.16
N GLY A 93 -8.04 -12.56 14.05
CA GLY A 93 -7.45 -11.26 13.70
C GLY A 93 -6.25 -11.30 12.74
N PHE A 94 -5.92 -12.46 12.18
CA PHE A 94 -4.89 -12.68 11.17
C PHE A 94 -5.42 -13.62 10.10
N ILE A 95 -5.51 -13.13 8.86
CA ILE A 95 -5.75 -13.98 7.69
C ILE A 95 -4.55 -14.91 7.53
N PRO A 96 -4.75 -16.23 7.42
CA PRO A 96 -3.67 -17.16 7.13
C PRO A 96 -3.11 -16.83 5.75
N VAL A 97 -1.84 -16.40 5.73
CA VAL A 97 -1.09 -16.23 4.49
C VAL A 97 -0.75 -17.64 4.04
N SER A 98 -1.56 -18.26 3.18
CA SER A 98 -1.24 -19.57 2.60
C SER A 98 0.13 -19.44 1.92
N THR A 99 1.12 -20.07 2.54
CA THR A 99 2.54 -19.96 2.24
C THR A 99 3.01 -21.04 1.26
N GLY A 100 2.09 -21.94 0.87
CA GLY A 100 2.32 -23.04 -0.08
C GLY A 100 2.20 -24.41 0.61
N ASP A 101 1.99 -25.45 -0.20
CA ASP A 101 1.71 -26.83 0.25
C ASP A 101 2.76 -27.34 1.27
N PHE A 102 4.02 -26.95 1.11
CA PHE A 102 5.10 -27.28 2.05
C PHE A 102 4.89 -26.66 3.44
N ALA A 103 4.50 -25.40 3.50
CA ALA A 103 4.35 -24.67 4.76
C ALA A 103 3.11 -25.15 5.52
N ASP A 104 2.01 -25.37 4.81
CA ASP A 104 0.78 -25.90 5.39
C ASP A 104 1.04 -27.29 5.99
N TYR A 105 1.75 -28.15 5.24
CA TYR A 105 2.13 -29.49 5.71
C TYR A 105 2.99 -29.46 6.98
N MET A 106 4.00 -28.61 7.04
CA MET A 106 4.88 -28.50 8.23
C MET A 106 4.12 -27.98 9.45
N ILE A 107 3.25 -26.99 9.28
CA ILE A 107 2.44 -26.43 10.38
C ILE A 107 1.43 -27.46 10.91
N GLU A 108 0.80 -28.25 10.02
CA GLU A 108 -0.10 -29.34 10.40
C GLU A 108 0.58 -30.41 11.26
N HIS A 109 1.89 -30.63 11.07
CA HIS A 109 2.70 -31.56 11.85
C HIS A 109 3.34 -30.94 13.10
N GLY A 110 2.98 -29.70 13.44
CA GLY A 110 3.36 -29.06 14.70
C GLY A 110 4.56 -28.11 14.62
N VAL A 111 5.06 -27.81 13.42
CA VAL A 111 6.07 -26.76 13.25
C VAL A 111 5.45 -25.40 13.50
N ASP A 112 6.06 -24.62 14.39
CA ASP A 112 5.59 -23.28 14.73
C ASP A 112 5.56 -22.36 13.48
N PRO A 113 4.49 -21.57 13.27
CA PRO A 113 4.37 -20.70 12.09
C PRO A 113 5.52 -19.69 11.91
N ASP A 114 6.12 -19.19 13.00
CA ASP A 114 7.26 -18.26 12.90
C ASP A 114 8.53 -19.00 12.46
N THR A 115 8.71 -20.25 12.92
CA THR A 115 9.78 -21.13 12.45
C THR A 115 9.61 -21.45 10.95
N MET A 116 8.39 -21.78 10.54
CA MET A 116 8.09 -22.04 9.13
C MET A 116 8.35 -20.82 8.26
N ARG A 117 8.00 -19.63 8.74
CA ARG A 117 8.28 -18.38 8.03
C ARG A 117 9.77 -18.14 7.84
N ALA A 118 10.58 -18.37 8.88
CA ALA A 118 12.03 -18.26 8.78
C ALA A 118 12.60 -19.24 7.73
N ILE A 119 12.12 -20.49 7.73
CA ILE A 119 12.53 -21.49 6.74
C ILE A 119 12.20 -21.05 5.31
N LEU A 120 11.00 -20.51 5.07
CA LEU A 120 10.57 -20.04 3.75
C LEU A 120 11.34 -18.83 3.26
N ASP A 121 11.69 -17.91 4.17
CA ASP A 121 12.46 -16.70 3.85
C ASP A 121 13.90 -17.07 3.43
N ASP A 122 14.48 -18.11 4.03
CA ASP A 122 15.83 -18.60 3.71
C ASP A 122 15.85 -19.58 2.52
N LEU A 123 14.77 -20.31 2.27
CA LEU A 123 14.64 -21.34 1.22
C LEU A 123 15.21 -20.94 -0.17
N PRO A 124 14.95 -19.73 -0.71
CA PRO A 124 15.48 -19.36 -2.03
C PRO A 124 16.99 -19.12 -2.06
N THR A 125 17.62 -18.96 -0.90
CA THR A 125 19.07 -18.72 -0.79
C THR A 125 19.88 -20.00 -0.56
N LEU A 126 19.22 -21.05 -0.08
CA LEU A 126 19.84 -22.33 0.24
C LEU A 126 20.16 -23.14 -1.02
N LYS A 127 21.28 -23.88 -0.97
CA LYS A 127 21.52 -24.97 -1.92
C LYS A 127 20.55 -26.12 -1.64
N ARG A 128 20.35 -26.98 -2.64
CA ARG A 128 19.48 -28.15 -2.54
C ARG A 128 19.78 -29.03 -1.32
N GLU A 129 21.05 -29.26 -1.02
CA GLU A 129 21.49 -30.09 0.11
C GLU A 129 21.19 -29.39 1.44
N GLU A 130 21.55 -28.11 1.55
CA GLU A 130 21.30 -27.27 2.73
C GLU A 130 19.80 -27.12 3.03
N MET A 131 18.95 -27.11 2.00
CA MET A 131 17.49 -27.14 2.15
C MET A 131 17.01 -28.42 2.83
N PHE A 132 17.53 -29.59 2.45
CA PHE A 132 17.15 -30.84 3.09
C PHE A 132 17.61 -30.91 4.55
N ASP A 133 18.80 -30.38 4.84
CA ASP A 133 19.31 -30.30 6.22
C ASP A 133 18.41 -29.42 7.10
N VAL A 134 17.92 -28.29 6.57
CA VAL A 134 16.99 -27.40 7.29
C VAL A 134 15.64 -28.07 7.53
N VAL A 135 15.11 -28.79 6.54
CA VAL A 135 13.85 -29.55 6.69
C VAL A 135 14.03 -30.63 7.75
N GLU A 136 15.11 -31.40 7.70
CA GLU A 136 15.39 -32.48 8.66
C GLU A 136 15.53 -31.93 10.08
N ALA A 137 16.28 -30.83 10.26
CA ALA A 137 16.39 -30.14 11.54
C ALA A 137 15.05 -29.64 12.08
N ALA A 138 14.15 -29.17 11.21
CA ALA A 138 12.81 -28.75 11.60
C ALA A 138 11.93 -29.93 12.03
N THR A 139 12.09 -31.11 11.39
CA THR A 139 11.36 -32.33 11.75
C THR A 139 11.87 -32.99 13.04
N GLU A 140 13.10 -32.70 13.47
CA GLU A 140 13.70 -33.21 14.71
C GLU A 140 13.42 -32.35 15.96
N MET A 141 12.64 -31.26 15.81
CA MET A 141 12.31 -30.37 16.91
C MET A 141 11.47 -31.07 17.98
N ARG A 142 11.68 -30.70 19.25
CA ARG A 142 11.23 -31.45 20.45
C ARG A 142 9.71 -31.61 20.61
N ASP A 143 8.91 -30.92 19.80
CA ASP A 143 7.44 -30.87 19.85
C ASP A 143 6.80 -31.19 18.49
N VAL A 144 7.55 -31.81 17.57
CA VAL A 144 7.11 -32.13 16.21
C VAL A 144 7.20 -33.65 16.03
N ASP A 145 6.10 -34.27 15.56
CA ASP A 145 6.01 -35.73 15.40
C ASP A 145 5.98 -36.08 13.92
N PHE A 146 7.17 -36.31 13.35
CA PHE A 146 7.34 -36.78 11.99
C PHE A 146 7.77 -38.24 11.96
N THR A 147 7.05 -39.07 11.24
CA THR A 147 7.55 -40.38 10.83
C THR A 147 8.57 -40.24 9.71
N ASN A 148 9.46 -41.23 9.53
CA ASN A 148 10.43 -41.24 8.43
C ASN A 148 9.79 -41.05 7.04
N ARG A 149 8.54 -41.50 6.86
CA ARG A 149 7.79 -41.31 5.60
C ARG A 149 7.37 -39.85 5.43
N GLU A 150 6.89 -39.22 6.49
CA GLU A 150 6.44 -37.83 6.48
C GLU A 150 7.62 -36.85 6.33
N VAL A 151 8.82 -37.20 6.81
CA VAL A 151 10.05 -36.44 6.56
C VAL A 151 10.40 -36.43 5.08
N GLU A 152 10.34 -37.58 4.40
CA GLU A 152 10.61 -37.66 2.96
C GLU A 152 9.57 -36.87 2.14
N GLU A 153 8.30 -36.91 2.55
CA GLU A 153 7.23 -36.11 1.96
C GLU A 153 7.47 -34.60 2.17
N ALA A 154 7.90 -34.19 3.37
CA ALA A 154 8.30 -32.80 3.64
C ALA A 154 9.47 -32.36 2.73
N LYS A 155 10.47 -33.22 2.55
CA LYS A 155 11.62 -32.96 1.66
C LYS A 155 11.19 -32.81 0.21
N GLU A 156 10.26 -33.63 -0.27
CA GLU A 156 9.73 -33.52 -1.63
C GLU A 156 8.94 -32.22 -1.84
N LEU A 157 8.08 -31.86 -0.87
CA LEU A 157 7.33 -30.60 -0.89
C LEU A 157 8.27 -29.38 -0.86
N ALA A 158 9.28 -29.40 -0.01
CA ALA A 158 10.31 -28.36 0.05
C ALA A 158 11.04 -28.20 -1.30
N LEU A 159 11.42 -29.32 -1.93
CA LEU A 159 12.07 -29.31 -3.24
C LEU A 159 11.19 -28.68 -4.32
N ASN A 160 9.90 -28.97 -4.30
CA ASN A 160 8.94 -28.40 -5.25
C ASN A 160 8.78 -26.88 -5.06
N GLU A 161 8.76 -26.42 -3.82
CA GLU A 161 8.68 -24.99 -3.51
C GLU A 161 9.98 -24.27 -3.86
N TRP A 162 11.14 -24.85 -3.56
CA TRP A 162 12.45 -24.34 -3.95
C TRP A 162 12.58 -24.17 -5.47
N LYS A 163 12.16 -25.19 -6.25
CA LYS A 163 12.11 -25.12 -7.72
C LYS A 163 11.19 -24.02 -8.22
N ARG A 164 10.04 -23.82 -7.57
CA ARG A 164 9.06 -22.78 -7.92
C ARG A 164 9.64 -21.38 -7.74
N GLN A 165 10.41 -21.17 -6.69
CA GLN A 165 11.06 -19.89 -6.39
C GLN A 165 12.24 -19.60 -7.34
N HIS A 166 13.02 -20.61 -7.72
CA HIS A 166 14.15 -20.46 -8.64
C HIS A 166 13.76 -20.35 -10.13
N ARG A 167 12.50 -20.62 -10.46
CA ARG A 167 11.99 -20.52 -11.84
C ARG A 167 11.44 -19.14 -12.18
N LYS A 168 11.18 -18.29 -11.17
CA LYS A 168 10.69 -16.91 -11.35
C LYS A 168 11.85 -15.95 -11.57
#